data_AF-A0A1G6M0H3-F1
#
_entry.id   AF-A0A1G6M0H3-F1
#
_cell.length_a   1.000
_cell.length_b   1.000
_cell.length_c   1.000
_cell.angle_alpha   90.00
_cell.angle_beta   90.00
_cell.angle_gamma   90.00
#
_symmetry.space_group_name_H-M   'P 1'
#
loop_
_entity.id
_entity.type
_entity.pdbx_description
1 polymer ?
#
loop_
_entity_poly.entity_id
_entity_poly.type
_entity_poly.pdbx_seq_one_letter_code
_entity_poly.pdbx_strand_id
1 'polypeptide(L)'
;MAIGVRARTWLSAVVAVLTLTGLALVSLPDPASAPGGQSGQGQPMGAVPPPSQPVGAADAERADAIVKLLDRRASAMVRRDEAAFLATLDPQADPAFLQAQLDLFANLATVPLDAWSYTVRADDTIDLTTLPAPAADPTAAELWAPAVDLSYALRGVDQVPTTRAMGYLFVRRAGGWFLRSDTALNDLGRRSWRGPWDFGPCEVTSTANGIVLAHPGSKPMVDRLVRELDSSVRAVTEVWGQAWPQRVALILPDSPTEMRSLVGPDFPVEAVVAVAIADRVDTAKGTATGQRVVLSPAGSRALSVSSLRVVLRHEITHVAARVATVDGSPMWLLEGFADYVGYRDSGIGLVQGAPDLARKVRESGPPTALPEDREFRARDRSLDLAYQQAWSLSRFIADRLGEPRLVALYRDLAGAGPLSAADTDDLLRRAIGMDRAVLLREWQIYLRAAFR
;
A
#
# COMPACT_ATOMS: atom_id res chain seq x y z
N MET A 1 -19.48 33.81 -18.60
CA MET A 1 -20.36 32.64 -18.51
C MET A 1 -19.82 31.77 -17.38
N ALA A 2 -20.32 31.99 -16.16
CA ALA A 2 -19.79 31.41 -14.94
C ALA A 2 -20.30 29.98 -14.77
N ILE A 3 -19.42 29.00 -14.88
CA ILE A 3 -19.73 27.59 -14.59
C ILE A 3 -19.57 27.43 -13.08
N GLY A 4 -20.70 27.45 -12.38
CA GLY A 4 -20.76 27.29 -10.94
C GLY A 4 -20.32 25.89 -10.51
N VAL A 5 -19.18 25.83 -9.83
CA VAL A 5 -18.77 24.68 -9.03
C VAL A 5 -19.73 24.58 -7.85
N ARG A 6 -20.73 23.70 -7.93
CA ARG A 6 -21.63 23.41 -6.81
C ARG A 6 -20.86 22.61 -5.76
N ALA A 7 -20.79 23.16 -4.56
CA ALA A 7 -20.15 22.57 -3.39
C ALA A 7 -20.76 21.19 -3.06
N ARG A 8 -19.95 20.14 -3.16
CA ARG A 8 -20.23 18.81 -2.59
C ARG A 8 -20.25 18.97 -1.07
N THR A 9 -21.38 18.65 -0.41
CA THR A 9 -21.48 18.60 1.05
C THR A 9 -20.66 17.41 1.57
N TRP A 10 -19.61 17.72 2.30
CA TRP A 10 -18.50 16.87 2.75
C TRP A 10 -18.85 15.89 3.88
N LEU A 11 -19.61 14.84 3.60
CA LEU A 11 -19.70 13.66 4.49
C LEU A 11 -19.17 12.36 3.85
N SER A 12 -18.91 12.37 2.54
CA SER A 12 -18.33 11.24 1.81
C SER A 12 -16.97 11.68 1.28
N ALA A 13 -15.94 11.56 2.11
CA ALA A 13 -14.58 11.53 1.60
C ALA A 13 -14.41 10.18 0.90
N VAL A 14 -14.10 10.16 -0.39
CA VAL A 14 -13.74 8.91 -1.05
C VAL A 14 -12.42 8.48 -0.43
N VAL A 15 -12.47 7.36 0.28
CA VAL A 15 -11.33 6.56 0.68
C VAL A 15 -11.22 5.45 -0.35
N ALA A 16 -10.02 5.06 -0.73
CA ALA A 16 -9.84 3.89 -1.57
C ALA A 16 -8.78 2.99 -0.94
N VAL A 17 -8.98 1.68 -1.01
CA VAL A 17 -8.00 0.68 -0.57
C VAL A 17 -7.29 0.13 -1.78
N LEU A 18 -5.96 0.10 -1.74
CA LEU A 18 -5.16 -0.67 -2.70
C LEU A 18 -4.45 -1.82 -1.99
N THR A 19 -4.61 -3.00 -2.56
CA THR A 19 -3.61 -4.06 -2.47
C THR A 19 -2.67 -3.89 -3.66
N LEU A 20 -1.52 -3.24 -3.44
CA LEU A 20 -0.45 -3.23 -4.43
C LEU A 20 0.19 -4.62 -4.40
N THR A 21 -0.33 -5.55 -5.20
CA THR A 21 0.41 -6.76 -5.54
C THR A 21 1.57 -6.38 -6.45
N GLY A 22 2.76 -6.25 -5.86
CA GLY A 22 4.01 -6.42 -6.60
C GLY A 22 4.11 -7.87 -7.08
N LEU A 23 3.64 -8.13 -8.30
CA LEU A 23 3.77 -9.43 -8.93
C LEU A 23 5.23 -9.65 -9.34
N ALA A 24 5.98 -10.39 -8.52
CA ALA A 24 7.07 -11.24 -9.00
C ALA A 24 6.71 -12.67 -8.60
N LEU A 25 6.07 -13.39 -9.52
CA LEU A 25 5.81 -14.82 -9.41
C LEU A 25 7.16 -15.55 -9.43
N VAL A 26 7.64 -15.99 -8.27
CA VAL A 26 8.61 -17.08 -8.18
C VAL A 26 7.83 -18.30 -7.71
N SER A 27 7.43 -19.15 -8.65
CA SER A 27 6.90 -20.47 -8.36
C SER A 27 8.04 -21.36 -7.86
N LEU A 28 8.04 -21.70 -6.57
CA LEU A 28 8.81 -22.84 -6.06
C LEU A 28 7.90 -24.07 -6.11
N PRO A 29 8.32 -25.21 -6.68
CA PRO A 29 7.51 -26.43 -6.66
C PRO A 29 7.51 -27.05 -5.25
N ASP A 30 6.31 -27.32 -4.73
CA ASP A 30 6.13 -28.12 -3.51
C ASP A 30 6.42 -29.62 -3.78
N PRO A 31 7.02 -30.35 -2.81
CA PRO A 31 7.26 -31.78 -2.92
C PRO A 31 5.96 -32.56 -2.77
N ALA A 32 5.40 -33.04 -3.88
CA ALA A 32 4.20 -33.86 -3.89
C ALA A 32 4.41 -35.22 -3.19
N SER A 33 3.49 -35.55 -2.29
CA SER A 33 3.34 -36.87 -1.68
C SER A 33 2.81 -37.89 -2.71
N ALA A 34 3.40 -39.09 -2.72
CA ALA A 34 3.14 -40.15 -3.70
C ALA A 34 1.83 -40.93 -3.46
N PRO A 35 1.13 -41.38 -4.52
CA PRO A 35 0.26 -42.54 -4.49
C PRO A 35 0.91 -43.75 -5.19
N GLY A 36 0.72 -44.94 -4.62
CA GLY A 36 1.27 -46.20 -5.12
C GLY A 36 0.49 -46.84 -6.28
N GLY A 37 1.19 -47.67 -7.07
CA GLY A 37 0.55 -48.68 -7.93
C GLY A 37 1.27 -49.06 -9.24
N GLN A 38 2.01 -50.18 -9.20
CA GLN A 38 2.27 -51.19 -10.26
C GLN A 38 3.25 -50.94 -11.43
N SER A 39 4.48 -51.41 -11.20
CA SER A 39 5.36 -52.27 -12.03
C SER A 39 5.17 -52.39 -13.55
N GLY A 40 6.06 -51.72 -14.28
CA GLY A 40 6.61 -52.16 -15.56
C GLY A 40 8.11 -51.81 -15.60
N GLN A 41 9.00 -52.80 -15.67
CA GLN A 41 10.45 -52.61 -15.66
C GLN A 41 10.94 -51.93 -16.95
N GLY A 42 11.09 -50.61 -16.91
CA GLY A 42 11.99 -49.85 -17.79
C GLY A 42 13.28 -49.56 -17.03
N GLN A 43 14.44 -49.78 -17.66
CA GLN A 43 15.76 -49.46 -17.08
C GLN A 43 15.82 -47.99 -16.65
N PRO A 44 16.45 -47.66 -15.50
CA PRO A 44 16.56 -46.28 -15.06
C PRO A 44 17.54 -45.55 -15.97
N MET A 45 17.04 -44.70 -16.86
CA MET A 45 17.82 -43.55 -17.29
C MET A 45 17.98 -42.67 -16.06
N GLY A 46 19.19 -42.64 -15.50
CA GLY A 46 19.53 -41.80 -14.35
C GLY A 46 19.00 -40.39 -14.57
N ALA A 47 18.42 -39.79 -13.53
CA ALA A 47 17.93 -38.43 -13.58
C ALA A 47 19.04 -37.52 -14.12
N VAL A 48 18.83 -36.97 -15.32
CA VAL A 48 19.69 -35.91 -15.85
C VAL A 48 19.35 -34.68 -15.03
N PRO A 49 20.26 -34.16 -14.19
CA PRO A 49 20.02 -32.90 -13.50
C PRO A 49 19.77 -31.83 -14.57
N PRO A 50 18.83 -30.88 -14.37
CA PRO A 50 18.79 -29.71 -15.23
C PRO A 50 20.18 -29.05 -15.21
N PRO A 51 20.69 -28.55 -16.34
CA PRO A 51 22.00 -27.91 -16.38
C PRO A 51 21.95 -26.71 -15.44
N SER A 52 22.55 -26.86 -14.26
CA SER A 52 22.93 -25.74 -13.41
C SER A 52 24.12 -25.13 -14.13
N GLN A 53 23.88 -24.12 -14.96
CA GLN A 53 24.99 -23.33 -15.46
C GLN A 53 25.66 -22.71 -14.23
N PRO A 54 26.94 -22.97 -13.97
CA PRO A 54 27.66 -22.23 -12.95
C PRO A 54 27.61 -20.78 -13.38
N VAL A 55 27.09 -19.90 -12.50
CA VAL A 55 27.25 -18.45 -12.65
C VAL A 55 28.74 -18.23 -12.93
N GLY A 56 29.07 -17.68 -14.10
CA GLY A 56 30.46 -17.54 -14.52
C GLY A 56 31.24 -16.77 -13.47
N ALA A 57 32.49 -17.14 -13.20
CA ALA A 57 33.31 -16.48 -12.18
C ALA A 57 33.37 -14.94 -12.37
N ALA A 58 33.29 -14.46 -13.62
CA ALA A 58 33.21 -13.05 -13.97
C ALA A 58 31.89 -12.38 -13.52
N ASP A 59 30.75 -13.05 -13.62
CA ASP A 59 29.46 -12.51 -13.15
C ASP A 59 29.42 -12.44 -11.62
N ALA A 60 30.06 -13.40 -10.93
CA ALA A 60 30.21 -13.40 -9.48
C ALA A 60 31.12 -12.25 -9.00
N GLU A 61 32.24 -12.01 -9.66
CA GLU A 61 33.14 -10.88 -9.36
C GLU A 61 32.44 -9.53 -9.55
N ARG A 62 31.70 -9.39 -10.66
CA ARG A 62 30.92 -8.18 -10.94
C ARG A 62 29.84 -7.94 -9.89
N ALA A 63 29.09 -8.99 -9.52
CA ALA A 63 28.07 -8.91 -8.49
C ALA A 63 28.66 -8.48 -7.14
N ASP A 64 29.77 -9.09 -6.70
CA ASP A 64 30.46 -8.72 -5.46
C ASP A 64 30.92 -7.25 -5.45
N ALA A 65 31.42 -6.75 -6.58
CA ALA A 65 31.83 -5.35 -6.69
C ALA A 65 30.65 -4.37 -6.59
N ILE A 66 29.50 -4.68 -7.19
CA ILE A 66 28.27 -3.88 -7.06
C ILE A 66 27.69 -3.95 -5.66
N VAL A 67 27.66 -5.14 -5.03
CA VAL A 67 27.23 -5.29 -3.64
C VAL A 67 28.08 -4.40 -2.73
N LYS A 68 29.41 -4.46 -2.85
CA LYS A 68 30.32 -3.58 -2.09
C LYS A 68 30.09 -2.08 -2.36
N LEU A 69 29.77 -1.70 -3.59
CA LEU A 69 29.41 -0.31 -3.94
C LEU A 69 28.13 0.12 -3.19
N LEU A 70 27.09 -0.70 -3.26
CA LEU A 70 25.79 -0.42 -2.64
C LEU A 70 25.85 -0.47 -1.11
N ASP A 71 26.70 -1.32 -0.52
CA ASP A 71 26.95 -1.35 0.93
C ASP A 71 27.60 -0.07 1.42
N ARG A 72 28.60 0.45 0.68
CA ARG A 72 29.21 1.76 0.98
C ARG A 72 28.18 2.88 0.87
N ARG A 73 27.37 2.86 -0.18
CA ARG A 73 26.28 3.82 -0.41
C ARG A 73 25.26 3.80 0.73
N ALA A 74 24.78 2.63 1.11
CA ALA A 74 23.83 2.43 2.19
C ALA A 74 24.40 2.89 3.54
N SER A 75 25.64 2.50 3.82
CA SER A 75 26.40 2.94 5.00
C SER A 75 26.54 4.46 5.08
N ALA A 76 26.82 5.12 3.95
CA ALA A 76 26.92 6.57 3.87
C ALA A 76 25.57 7.25 4.13
N MET A 77 24.48 6.69 3.60
CA MET A 77 23.11 7.17 3.87
C MET A 77 22.76 7.09 5.36
N VAL A 78 23.02 5.94 6.01
CA VAL A 78 22.73 5.75 7.43
C VAL A 78 23.59 6.66 8.32
N ARG A 79 24.88 6.83 7.99
CA ARG A 79 25.81 7.67 8.75
C ARG A 79 25.72 9.17 8.43
N ARG A 80 24.91 9.56 7.44
CA ARG A 80 24.84 10.93 6.92
C ARG A 80 26.21 11.45 6.44
N ASP A 81 26.95 10.58 5.75
CA ASP A 81 28.24 10.92 5.11
C ASP A 81 28.03 11.25 3.62
N GLU A 82 27.87 12.54 3.32
CA GLU A 82 27.59 13.02 1.96
C GLU A 82 28.74 12.69 0.99
N ALA A 83 29.99 12.91 1.42
CA ALA A 83 31.16 12.68 0.59
C ALA A 83 31.29 11.20 0.20
N ALA A 84 31.10 10.28 1.16
CA ALA A 84 31.11 8.85 0.87
C ALA A 84 29.94 8.40 -0.01
N PHE A 85 28.77 9.04 0.11
CA PHE A 85 27.63 8.77 -0.75
C PHE A 85 27.88 9.22 -2.19
N LEU A 86 28.35 10.45 -2.39
CA LEU A 86 28.66 11.01 -3.70
C LEU A 86 29.81 10.25 -4.40
N ALA A 87 30.76 9.72 -3.63
CA ALA A 87 31.83 8.86 -4.17
C ALA A 87 31.33 7.55 -4.81
N THR A 88 30.05 7.19 -4.64
CA THR A 88 29.43 6.02 -5.30
C THR A 88 28.84 6.33 -6.68
N LEU A 89 28.75 7.61 -7.04
CA LEU A 89 28.15 8.08 -8.29
C LEU A 89 29.21 8.20 -9.38
N ASP A 90 28.80 7.96 -10.63
CA ASP A 90 29.68 8.13 -11.78
C ASP A 90 29.96 9.64 -12.00
N PRO A 91 31.23 10.09 -11.94
CA PRO A 91 31.57 11.50 -12.15
C PRO A 91 31.26 12.01 -13.56
N GLN A 92 31.03 11.12 -14.52
CA GLN A 92 30.60 11.44 -15.89
C GLN A 92 29.12 11.09 -16.14
N ALA A 93 28.32 10.92 -15.09
CA ALA A 93 26.87 10.78 -15.23
C ALA A 93 26.22 12.10 -15.67
N ASP A 94 24.93 12.01 -16.02
CA ASP A 94 24.10 13.19 -16.28
C ASP A 94 24.13 14.13 -15.06
N PRO A 95 24.46 15.43 -15.22
CA PRO A 95 24.45 16.40 -14.12
C PRO A 95 23.11 16.48 -13.38
N ALA A 96 21.99 16.30 -14.08
CA ALA A 96 20.67 16.28 -13.45
C ALA A 96 20.48 15.06 -12.55
N PHE A 97 21.03 13.89 -12.93
CA PHE A 97 21.04 12.72 -12.07
C PHE A 97 21.90 12.96 -10.83
N LEU A 98 23.12 13.49 -10.99
CA LEU A 98 24.00 13.80 -9.85
C LEU A 98 23.33 14.76 -8.85
N GLN A 99 22.68 15.81 -9.36
CA GLN A 99 21.93 16.75 -8.52
C GLN A 99 20.76 16.05 -7.81
N ALA A 100 19.98 15.23 -8.52
CA ALA A 100 18.86 14.50 -7.91
C ALA A 100 19.33 13.55 -6.80
N GLN A 101 20.52 12.94 -6.92
CA GLN A 101 21.08 12.10 -5.85
C GLN A 101 21.54 12.93 -4.64
N LEU A 102 22.13 14.11 -4.86
CA LEU A 102 22.46 15.05 -3.78
C LEU A 102 21.20 15.52 -3.06
N ASP A 103 20.17 15.89 -3.81
CA ASP A 103 18.87 16.32 -3.27
C ASP A 103 18.23 15.19 -2.47
N LEU A 104 18.21 13.95 -2.98
CA LEU A 104 17.72 12.78 -2.24
C LEU A 104 18.44 12.61 -0.89
N PHE A 105 19.77 12.76 -0.88
CA PHE A 105 20.57 12.65 0.33
C PHE A 105 20.21 13.74 1.35
N ALA A 106 20.10 14.99 0.90
CA ALA A 106 19.71 16.12 1.74
C ALA A 106 18.26 16.00 2.25
N ASN A 107 17.33 15.60 1.38
CA ASN A 107 15.91 15.47 1.68
C ASN A 107 15.61 14.41 2.74
N LEU A 108 16.45 13.37 2.81
CA LEU A 108 16.37 12.31 3.80
C LEU A 108 16.91 12.70 5.18
N ALA A 109 17.57 13.86 5.34
CA ALA A 109 18.37 14.18 6.53
C ALA A 109 17.62 14.03 7.86
N THR A 110 16.33 14.42 7.91
CA THR A 110 15.50 14.35 9.12
C THR A 110 14.70 13.06 9.25
N VAL A 111 14.66 12.23 8.20
CA VAL A 111 13.87 11.00 8.18
C VAL A 111 14.51 9.96 9.12
N PRO A 112 13.78 9.40 10.08
CA PRO A 112 14.34 8.48 11.06
C PRO A 112 14.47 7.07 10.46
N LEU A 113 15.57 6.82 9.77
CA LEU A 113 15.86 5.49 9.20
C LEU A 113 16.33 4.53 10.30
N ASP A 114 15.77 3.32 10.29
CA ASP A 114 16.23 2.19 11.13
C ASP A 114 17.07 1.18 10.33
N ALA A 115 16.71 1.01 9.06
CA ALA A 115 17.46 0.20 8.10
C ALA A 115 17.52 0.90 6.75
N TRP A 116 18.62 0.71 6.04
CA TRP A 116 18.80 1.06 4.64
C TRP A 116 19.87 0.14 4.06
N SER A 117 19.51 -0.67 3.07
CA SER A 117 20.40 -1.65 2.43
C SER A 117 19.89 -1.99 1.04
N TYR A 118 20.70 -2.68 0.24
CA TYR A 118 20.31 -3.10 -1.10
C TYR A 118 20.55 -4.60 -1.28
N THR A 119 19.70 -5.25 -2.06
CA THR A 119 19.91 -6.61 -2.55
C THR A 119 20.07 -6.59 -4.06
N VAL A 120 21.04 -7.34 -4.58
CA VAL A 120 21.32 -7.45 -6.02
C VAL A 120 20.95 -8.86 -6.49
N ARG A 121 20.14 -8.94 -7.54
CA ARG A 121 19.85 -10.18 -8.29
C ARG A 121 20.63 -10.15 -9.60
N ALA A 122 21.79 -10.79 -9.62
CA ALA A 122 22.71 -10.78 -10.75
C ALA A 122 22.21 -11.63 -11.95
N ASP A 123 21.28 -12.55 -11.69
CA ASP A 123 20.61 -13.42 -12.66
C ASP A 123 19.47 -12.71 -13.42
N ASP A 124 19.02 -11.56 -12.92
CA ASP A 124 17.94 -10.75 -13.51
C ASP A 124 18.51 -9.43 -14.04
N THR A 125 19.14 -9.48 -15.22
CA THR A 125 19.76 -8.32 -15.88
C THR A 125 18.97 -7.83 -17.09
N ILE A 126 19.00 -6.52 -17.35
CA ILE A 126 18.43 -5.92 -18.56
C ILE A 126 19.43 -6.00 -19.72
N ASP A 127 18.92 -6.27 -20.93
CA ASP A 127 19.67 -6.10 -22.18
C ASP A 127 19.81 -4.61 -22.51
N LEU A 128 21.06 -4.14 -22.60
CA LEU A 128 21.42 -2.74 -22.81
C LEU A 128 21.73 -2.40 -24.28
N THR A 129 21.52 -3.33 -25.22
CA THR A 129 21.82 -3.13 -26.65
C THR A 129 21.07 -1.93 -27.26
N THR A 130 19.86 -1.65 -26.78
CA THR A 130 19.02 -0.54 -27.26
C THR A 130 19.10 0.69 -26.35
N LEU A 131 20.04 0.74 -25.40
CA LEU A 131 20.19 1.87 -24.49
C LEU A 131 20.61 3.12 -25.29
N PRO A 132 19.90 4.26 -25.19
CA PRO A 132 20.25 5.45 -25.95
C PRO A 132 21.46 6.19 -25.37
N ALA A 133 22.13 6.98 -26.20
CA ALA A 133 23.05 8.00 -25.73
C ALA A 133 22.28 9.08 -24.93
N PRO A 134 22.87 9.69 -23.88
CA PRO A 134 24.24 9.47 -23.42
C PRO A 134 24.41 8.29 -22.43
N ALA A 135 23.34 7.59 -22.05
CA ALA A 135 23.41 6.52 -21.05
C ALA A 135 24.31 5.35 -21.47
N ALA A 136 24.28 4.96 -22.75
CA ALA A 136 25.09 3.89 -23.33
C ALA A 136 26.61 4.14 -23.34
N ASP A 137 27.04 5.40 -23.17
CA ASP A 137 28.43 5.86 -23.06
C ASP A 137 29.52 4.93 -23.65
N PRO A 138 29.97 5.16 -24.88
CA PRO A 138 30.99 4.32 -25.53
C PRO A 138 32.37 4.40 -24.86
N THR A 139 32.58 5.33 -23.92
CA THR A 139 33.83 5.44 -23.15
C THR A 139 33.83 4.57 -21.89
N ALA A 140 32.68 4.00 -21.52
CA ALA A 140 32.57 3.06 -20.41
C ALA A 140 33.33 1.77 -20.72
N ALA A 141 34.06 1.24 -19.73
CA ALA A 141 34.67 -0.09 -19.87
C ALA A 141 33.60 -1.19 -19.89
N GLU A 142 32.52 -0.99 -19.15
CA GLU A 142 31.39 -1.91 -19.06
C GLU A 142 30.15 -1.17 -18.53
N LEU A 143 28.96 -1.58 -18.98
CA LEU A 143 27.68 -1.20 -18.38
C LEU A 143 26.97 -2.46 -17.88
N TRP A 144 26.28 -2.34 -16.75
CA TRP A 144 25.51 -3.45 -16.18
C TRP A 144 24.27 -2.98 -15.44
N ALA A 145 23.18 -3.72 -15.56
CA ALA A 145 21.87 -3.36 -15.02
C ALA A 145 21.16 -4.58 -14.40
N PRO A 146 21.71 -5.14 -13.30
CA PRO A 146 21.06 -6.21 -12.55
C PRO A 146 19.82 -5.66 -11.85
N ALA A 147 18.94 -6.54 -11.39
CA ALA A 147 17.83 -6.13 -10.55
C ALA A 147 18.36 -5.74 -9.17
N VAL A 148 17.94 -4.57 -8.70
CA VAL A 148 18.33 -4.04 -7.41
C VAL A 148 17.07 -3.73 -6.62
N ASP A 149 17.04 -4.21 -5.39
CA ASP A 149 15.98 -3.93 -4.45
C ASP A 149 16.55 -3.12 -3.27
N LEU A 150 16.00 -1.94 -3.03
CA LEU A 150 16.21 -1.18 -1.81
C LEU A 150 15.40 -1.81 -0.68
N SER A 151 16.04 -2.12 0.44
CA SER A 151 15.37 -2.49 1.69
C SER A 151 15.57 -1.39 2.73
N TYR A 152 14.47 -0.86 3.27
CA TYR A 152 14.51 0.23 4.25
C TYR A 152 13.44 0.08 5.33
N ALA A 153 13.66 0.72 6.48
CA ALA A 153 12.70 0.79 7.57
C ALA A 153 12.68 2.18 8.19
N LEU A 154 11.48 2.69 8.49
CA LEU A 154 11.28 3.90 9.27
C LEU A 154 11.20 3.54 10.76
N ARG A 155 12.15 4.06 11.54
CA ARG A 155 12.22 3.83 12.99
C ARG A 155 10.92 4.29 13.65
N GLY A 156 10.41 3.44 14.54
CA GLY A 156 9.20 3.72 15.30
C GLY A 156 7.90 3.43 14.55
N VAL A 157 7.96 2.95 13.30
CA VAL A 157 6.79 2.45 12.55
C VAL A 157 7.02 1.05 12.01
N ASP A 158 8.09 0.86 11.23
CA ASP A 158 8.34 -0.43 10.58
C ASP A 158 8.97 -1.43 11.55
N GLN A 159 8.28 -2.55 11.79
CA GLN A 159 8.81 -3.65 12.61
C GLN A 159 9.88 -4.47 11.89
N VAL A 160 9.78 -4.53 10.57
CA VAL A 160 10.74 -5.16 9.66
C VAL A 160 10.91 -4.26 8.43
N PRO A 161 12.08 -4.28 7.77
CA PRO A 161 12.28 -3.53 6.54
C PRO A 161 11.28 -3.92 5.45
N THR A 162 10.88 -2.93 4.66
CA THR A 162 10.13 -3.10 3.43
C THR A 162 11.06 -2.99 2.22
N THR A 163 10.60 -3.45 1.05
CA THR A 163 11.42 -3.54 -0.16
C THR A 163 10.84 -2.74 -1.33
N ARG A 164 11.73 -2.15 -2.14
CA ARG A 164 11.42 -1.37 -3.34
C ARG A 164 12.38 -1.64 -4.48
N ALA A 165 11.84 -1.87 -5.67
CA ALA A 165 12.62 -2.06 -6.87
C ALA A 165 13.30 -0.74 -7.31
N MET A 166 14.58 -0.85 -7.67
CA MET A 166 15.42 0.24 -8.15
C MET A 166 15.90 -0.07 -9.57
N GLY A 167 15.72 0.89 -10.50
CA GLY A 167 16.18 0.79 -11.88
C GLY A 167 17.58 1.36 -12.07
N TYR A 168 18.55 0.76 -11.39
CA TYR A 168 19.93 1.23 -11.38
C TYR A 168 20.73 0.71 -12.58
N LEU A 169 21.35 1.65 -13.30
CA LEU A 169 22.37 1.41 -14.31
C LEU A 169 23.74 1.68 -13.69
N PHE A 170 24.63 0.68 -13.74
CA PHE A 170 26.01 0.78 -13.27
C PHE A 170 26.98 0.87 -14.44
N VAL A 171 28.11 1.53 -14.19
CA VAL A 171 29.19 1.72 -15.14
C VAL A 171 30.52 1.36 -14.50
N ARG A 172 31.40 0.68 -15.25
CA ARG A 172 32.79 0.43 -14.86
C ARG A 172 33.70 1.48 -15.50
N ARG A 173 34.48 2.17 -14.67
CA ARG A 173 35.54 3.11 -15.10
C ARG A 173 36.89 2.78 -14.45
N ALA A 174 37.92 3.52 -14.83
CA ALA A 174 39.22 3.50 -14.14
C ALA A 174 39.00 3.88 -12.66
N GLY A 175 39.09 2.90 -11.76
CA GLY A 175 38.86 3.09 -10.32
C GLY A 175 37.72 2.24 -9.73
N GLY A 176 36.86 1.64 -10.57
CA GLY A 176 35.84 0.69 -10.10
C GLY A 176 34.46 0.89 -10.74
N TRP A 177 33.46 0.34 -10.07
CA TRP A 177 32.05 0.47 -10.45
C TRP A 177 31.39 1.67 -9.79
N PHE A 178 30.50 2.33 -10.52
CA PHE A 178 29.73 3.49 -10.07
C PHE A 178 28.27 3.36 -10.47
N LEU A 179 27.38 4.03 -9.73
CA LEU A 179 25.99 4.21 -10.13
C LEU A 179 25.91 5.37 -11.14
N ARG A 180 25.44 5.07 -12.35
CA ARG A 180 25.39 6.02 -13.48
C ARG A 180 24.03 6.67 -13.67
N SER A 181 22.95 5.93 -13.44
CA SER A 181 21.58 6.45 -13.62
C SER A 181 20.59 5.59 -12.85
N ASP A 182 19.46 6.19 -12.47
CA ASP A 182 18.30 5.51 -11.91
C ASP A 182 17.02 5.69 -12.76
N THR A 183 17.16 6.27 -13.97
CA THR A 183 16.07 6.54 -14.92
C THR A 183 16.34 6.04 -16.33
N ALA A 184 17.61 5.77 -16.69
CA ALA A 184 17.98 5.35 -18.05
C ALA A 184 17.31 4.04 -18.50
N LEU A 185 16.86 3.22 -17.56
CA LEU A 185 16.22 1.93 -17.83
C LEU A 185 14.69 2.00 -17.90
N ASN A 186 14.09 3.19 -17.75
CA ASN A 186 12.63 3.36 -17.68
C ASN A 186 11.91 2.84 -18.93
N ASP A 187 12.48 3.10 -20.11
CA ASP A 187 11.93 2.68 -21.40
C ASP A 187 12.22 1.20 -21.70
N LEU A 188 13.15 0.59 -20.95
CA LEU A 188 13.44 -0.84 -20.95
C LEU A 188 12.60 -1.60 -19.90
N GLY A 189 11.59 -0.94 -19.32
CA GLY A 189 10.65 -1.55 -18.38
C GLY A 189 11.15 -1.65 -16.94
N ARG A 190 12.35 -1.15 -16.61
CA ARG A 190 12.90 -1.18 -15.25
C ARG A 190 12.95 0.22 -14.66
N ARG A 191 11.99 0.53 -13.79
CA ARG A 191 11.81 1.86 -13.17
C ARG A 191 12.25 1.84 -11.72
N SER A 192 12.89 2.91 -11.28
CA SER A 192 13.14 3.15 -9.86
C SER A 192 11.86 3.59 -9.16
N TRP A 193 11.58 3.01 -8.00
CA TRP A 193 10.59 3.56 -7.09
C TRP A 193 11.02 4.96 -6.61
N ARG A 194 10.03 5.82 -6.36
CA ARG A 194 10.21 7.17 -5.82
C ARG A 194 9.45 7.29 -4.50
N GLY A 195 10.14 7.70 -3.45
CA GLY A 195 9.57 8.00 -2.14
C GLY A 195 9.39 9.51 -1.93
N PRO A 196 8.84 9.95 -0.79
CA PRO A 196 8.61 11.38 -0.52
C PRO A 196 9.87 12.24 -0.66
N TRP A 197 11.03 11.70 -0.29
CA TRP A 197 12.33 12.39 -0.38
C TRP A 197 12.84 12.60 -1.80
N ASP A 198 12.24 11.97 -2.82
CA ASP A 198 12.52 12.28 -4.23
C ASP A 198 11.78 13.56 -4.69
N PHE A 199 10.83 14.08 -3.90
CA PHE A 199 9.99 15.24 -4.26
C PHE A 199 10.35 16.51 -3.51
N GLY A 200 11.12 16.41 -2.43
CA GLY A 200 11.63 17.56 -1.70
C GLY A 200 12.03 17.24 -0.27
N PRO A 201 12.48 18.27 0.49
CA PRO A 201 12.91 18.08 1.87
C PRO A 201 11.80 17.45 2.71
N CYS A 202 12.13 16.38 3.43
CA CYS A 202 11.18 15.73 4.33
C CYS A 202 11.35 16.27 5.76
N GLU A 203 10.23 16.38 6.46
CA GLU A 203 10.14 16.61 7.89
C GLU A 203 9.29 15.51 8.53
N VAL A 204 9.72 15.02 9.70
CA VAL A 204 9.04 13.96 10.43
C VAL A 204 8.70 14.44 11.82
N THR A 205 7.42 14.30 12.19
CA THR A 205 6.94 14.53 13.56
C THR A 205 6.46 13.21 14.16
N SER A 206 7.06 12.80 15.28
CA SER A 206 6.70 11.55 15.97
C SER A 206 5.55 11.72 16.96
N THR A 207 4.78 10.65 17.15
CA THR A 207 3.75 10.51 18.18
C THR A 207 3.99 9.21 18.97
N ALA A 208 3.15 8.89 19.96
CA ALA A 208 3.30 7.64 20.71
C ALA A 208 3.02 6.41 19.84
N ASN A 209 2.10 6.52 18.87
CA ASN A 209 1.64 5.45 17.99
C ASN A 209 2.07 5.64 16.53
N GLY A 210 3.11 6.41 16.23
CA GLY A 210 3.62 6.50 14.87
C GLY A 210 4.36 7.79 14.52
N ILE A 211 4.28 8.16 13.24
CA ILE A 211 4.90 9.37 12.69
C ILE A 211 3.98 10.03 11.66
N VAL A 212 4.20 11.33 11.47
CA VAL A 212 3.71 12.09 10.31
C VAL A 212 4.92 12.55 9.50
N LEU A 213 5.02 12.11 8.25
CA LEU A 213 6.03 12.51 7.28
C LEU A 213 5.39 13.48 6.28
N ALA A 214 5.97 14.66 6.13
CA ALA A 214 5.49 15.69 5.21
C ALA A 214 6.65 16.59 4.72
N HIS A 215 6.32 17.55 3.85
CA HIS A 215 7.23 18.63 3.46
C HIS A 215 7.05 19.88 4.35
N PRO A 216 8.08 20.74 4.51
CA PRO A 216 8.08 21.90 5.42
C PRO A 216 6.86 22.84 5.29
N GLY A 217 6.29 22.98 4.10
CA GLY A 217 5.12 23.82 3.83
C GLY A 217 3.80 23.33 4.46
N SER A 218 3.77 22.17 5.11
CA SER A 218 2.54 21.50 5.59
C SER A 218 2.30 21.57 7.10
N LYS A 219 3.06 22.39 7.85
CA LYS A 219 3.00 22.51 9.32
C LYS A 219 1.58 22.53 9.91
N PRO A 220 0.61 23.36 9.46
CA PRO A 220 -0.73 23.38 10.04
C PRO A 220 -1.49 22.05 9.91
N MET A 221 -1.29 21.33 8.80
CA MET A 221 -1.91 20.02 8.61
C MET A 221 -1.20 18.94 9.42
N VAL A 222 0.14 18.97 9.49
CA VAL A 222 0.92 18.08 10.36
C VAL A 222 0.46 18.17 11.81
N ASP A 223 0.27 19.39 12.33
CA ASP A 223 -0.19 19.61 13.71
C ASP A 223 -1.60 19.01 13.96
N ARG A 224 -2.48 19.02 12.94
CA ARG A 224 -3.79 18.36 13.03
C ARG A 224 -3.66 16.84 13.04
N LEU A 225 -2.83 16.28 12.16
CA LEU A 225 -2.61 14.84 12.07
C LEU A 225 -1.99 14.27 13.35
N VAL A 226 -0.98 14.95 13.89
CA VAL A 226 -0.33 14.57 15.15
C VAL A 226 -1.33 14.50 16.31
N ARG A 227 -2.26 15.46 16.41
CA ARG A 227 -3.30 15.47 17.46
C ARG A 227 -4.32 14.32 17.33
N GLU A 228 -4.56 13.81 16.13
CA GLU A 228 -5.56 12.77 15.87
C GLU A 228 -4.98 11.36 15.77
N LEU A 229 -3.67 11.21 15.51
CA LEU A 229 -3.06 9.91 15.23
C LEU A 229 -3.18 8.93 16.42
N ASP A 230 -2.70 9.31 17.61
CA ASP A 230 -2.66 8.41 18.76
C ASP A 230 -4.07 8.01 19.24
N SER A 231 -5.03 8.93 19.20
CA SER A 231 -6.42 8.64 19.57
C SER A 231 -7.14 7.77 18.52
N SER A 232 -6.78 7.91 17.23
CA SER A 232 -7.31 7.07 16.17
C SER A 232 -6.77 5.65 16.25
N VAL A 233 -5.47 5.46 16.52
CA VAL A 233 -4.89 4.13 16.74
C VAL A 233 -5.52 3.42 17.94
N ARG A 234 -5.76 4.13 19.05
CA ARG A 234 -6.48 3.58 20.20
C ARG A 234 -7.91 3.17 19.85
N ALA A 235 -8.67 4.03 19.16
CA ALA A 235 -10.04 3.72 18.77
C ALA A 235 -10.13 2.50 17.84
N VAL A 236 -9.23 2.37 16.86
CA VAL A 236 -9.17 1.17 15.99
C VAL A 236 -8.79 -0.07 16.80
N THR A 237 -7.84 0.05 17.71
CA THR A 237 -7.42 -1.03 18.60
C THR A 237 -8.56 -1.53 19.49
N GLU A 238 -9.41 -0.64 20.02
CA GLU A 238 -10.56 -1.03 20.86
C GLU A 238 -11.51 -1.97 20.13
N VAL A 239 -11.71 -1.77 18.83
CA VAL A 239 -12.58 -2.61 17.99
C VAL A 239 -11.83 -3.85 17.50
N TRP A 240 -10.68 -3.65 16.84
CA TRP A 240 -9.95 -4.73 16.16
C TRP A 240 -9.22 -5.67 17.13
N GLY A 241 -8.79 -5.15 18.27
CA GLY A 241 -7.89 -5.81 19.22
C GLY A 241 -6.42 -5.40 19.03
N GLN A 242 -5.55 -6.04 19.82
CA GLN A 242 -4.13 -5.69 19.94
C GLN A 242 -3.21 -6.41 18.93
N ALA A 243 -3.74 -7.33 18.13
CA ALA A 243 -2.96 -8.21 17.26
C ALA A 243 -2.55 -7.55 15.92
N TRP A 244 -1.93 -6.38 16.00
CA TRP A 244 -1.34 -5.64 14.88
C TRP A 244 -0.28 -4.66 15.42
N PRO A 245 0.58 -4.03 14.60
CA PRO A 245 1.70 -3.24 15.10
C PRO A 245 1.35 -2.01 15.94
N GLN A 246 0.15 -1.43 15.77
CA GLN A 246 -0.29 -0.20 16.46
C GLN A 246 0.67 0.99 16.29
N ARG A 247 1.41 0.97 15.17
CA ARG A 247 2.29 2.04 14.72
C ARG A 247 1.96 2.36 13.28
N VAL A 248 1.70 3.64 13.01
CA VAL A 248 1.23 4.09 11.69
C VAL A 248 2.08 5.25 11.20
N ALA A 249 2.53 5.17 9.95
CA ALA A 249 3.10 6.32 9.25
C ALA A 249 2.01 6.99 8.42
N LEU A 250 1.71 8.25 8.77
CA LEU A 250 0.93 9.15 7.93
C LEU A 250 1.89 9.85 6.98
N ILE A 251 1.67 9.76 5.67
CA ILE A 251 2.42 10.49 4.65
C ILE A 251 1.52 11.58 4.07
N LEU A 252 2.02 12.81 4.06
CA LEU A 252 1.35 13.95 3.46
C LEU A 252 2.20 14.49 2.29
N PRO A 253 1.95 14.00 1.08
CA PRO A 253 2.53 14.54 -0.13
C PRO A 253 2.25 16.03 -0.31
N ASP A 254 3.09 16.73 -1.04
CA ASP A 254 2.88 18.13 -1.44
C ASP A 254 2.07 18.29 -2.73
N SER A 255 2.03 17.24 -3.56
CA SER A 255 1.51 17.30 -4.92
C SER A 255 0.78 16.02 -5.35
N PRO A 256 -0.13 16.11 -6.34
CA PRO A 256 -0.75 14.93 -6.94
C PRO A 256 0.26 13.98 -7.60
N THR A 257 1.38 14.51 -8.11
CA THR A 257 2.45 13.71 -8.74
C THR A 257 3.16 12.86 -7.71
N GLU A 258 3.55 13.45 -6.57
CA GLU A 258 4.12 12.69 -5.46
C GLU A 258 3.12 11.65 -4.95
N MET A 259 1.87 12.03 -4.69
CA MET A 259 0.85 11.09 -4.23
C MET A 259 0.74 9.89 -5.17
N ARG A 260 0.66 10.13 -6.49
CA ARG A 260 0.59 9.08 -7.52
C ARG A 260 1.83 8.17 -7.53
N SER A 261 3.01 8.68 -7.18
CA SER A 261 4.22 7.85 -7.05
C SER A 261 4.15 6.85 -5.89
N LEU A 262 3.41 7.19 -4.84
CA LEU A 262 3.24 6.35 -3.65
C LEU A 262 2.13 5.32 -3.80
N VAL A 263 1.04 5.70 -4.48
CA VAL A 263 -0.19 4.88 -4.57
C VAL A 263 -0.34 4.16 -5.91
N GLY A 264 0.46 4.52 -6.93
CA GLY A 264 0.45 3.92 -8.25
C GLY A 264 -0.26 4.76 -9.33
N PRO A 265 0.05 4.49 -10.61
CA PRO A 265 -0.32 5.35 -11.74
C PRO A 265 -1.83 5.44 -12.02
N ASP A 266 -2.57 4.35 -11.81
CA ASP A 266 -4.00 4.26 -12.14
C ASP A 266 -4.93 4.82 -11.04
N PHE A 267 -4.34 5.28 -9.93
CA PHE A 267 -5.11 5.72 -8.78
C PHE A 267 -5.74 7.11 -9.00
N PRO A 268 -7.02 7.31 -8.66
CA PRO A 268 -7.71 8.59 -8.82
C PRO A 268 -7.36 9.56 -7.68
N VAL A 269 -6.11 10.03 -7.64
CA VAL A 269 -5.56 10.91 -6.57
C VAL A 269 -6.35 12.21 -6.37
N GLU A 270 -7.09 12.68 -7.38
CA GLU A 270 -7.91 13.88 -7.30
C GLU A 270 -9.27 13.66 -6.60
N ALA A 271 -9.74 12.40 -6.55
CA ALA A 271 -11.02 12.06 -5.96
C ALA A 271 -10.90 11.59 -4.50
N VAL A 272 -9.72 11.11 -4.12
CA VAL A 272 -9.48 10.43 -2.83
C VAL A 272 -8.90 11.39 -1.79
N VAL A 273 -9.33 11.26 -0.53
CA VAL A 273 -8.83 12.10 0.57
C VAL A 273 -7.73 11.43 1.37
N ALA A 274 -7.77 10.11 1.51
CA ALA A 274 -6.70 9.30 2.07
C ALA A 274 -6.77 7.86 1.53
N VAL A 275 -5.68 7.11 1.70
CA VAL A 275 -5.58 5.70 1.34
C VAL A 275 -4.56 4.98 2.20
N ALA A 276 -4.95 3.84 2.74
CA ALA A 276 -4.05 2.85 3.31
C ALA A 276 -3.38 2.02 2.21
N ILE A 277 -2.05 2.08 2.14
CA ILE A 277 -1.22 1.25 1.25
C ILE A 277 -0.39 0.27 2.05
N ALA A 278 0.05 -0.80 1.39
CA ALA A 278 1.07 -1.72 1.87
C ALA A 278 1.96 -2.10 0.69
N ASP A 279 3.22 -2.35 0.99
CA ASP A 279 4.26 -2.61 -0.02
C ASP A 279 4.28 -4.07 -0.43
N ARG A 280 4.09 -4.91 0.57
CA ARG A 280 3.98 -6.36 0.46
C ARG A 280 3.00 -6.84 1.51
N VAL A 281 2.14 -7.76 1.10
CA VAL A 281 1.24 -8.49 1.98
C VAL A 281 1.46 -9.98 1.70
N ASP A 282 1.69 -10.76 2.74
CA ASP A 282 1.82 -12.20 2.70
C ASP A 282 0.82 -12.76 3.73
N THR A 283 -0.40 -13.01 3.26
CA THR A 283 -1.53 -13.47 4.07
C THR A 283 -1.30 -14.88 4.63
N ALA A 284 -0.57 -15.73 3.91
CA ALA A 284 -0.18 -17.07 4.38
C ALA A 284 0.75 -17.00 5.60
N LYS A 285 1.67 -16.03 5.63
CA LYS A 285 2.55 -15.79 6.79
C LYS A 285 1.97 -14.80 7.81
N GLY A 286 0.81 -14.19 7.51
CA GLY A 286 0.20 -13.16 8.34
C GLY A 286 1.07 -11.91 8.49
N THR A 287 1.78 -11.51 7.43
CA THR A 287 2.70 -10.35 7.47
C THR A 287 2.35 -9.29 6.42
N ALA A 288 2.54 -8.02 6.78
CA ALA A 288 2.43 -6.89 5.86
C ALA A 288 3.54 -5.88 6.17
N THR A 289 4.27 -5.43 5.15
CA THR A 289 5.40 -4.49 5.31
C THR A 289 5.12 -3.18 4.60
N GLY A 290 5.78 -2.12 5.06
CA GLY A 290 5.68 -0.79 4.45
C GLY A 290 4.26 -0.22 4.45
N GLN A 291 3.46 -0.55 5.47
CA GLN A 291 2.10 -0.03 5.56
C GLN A 291 2.12 1.47 5.86
N ARG A 292 1.38 2.27 5.07
CA ARG A 292 1.28 3.73 5.22
C ARG A 292 -0.17 4.16 5.05
N VAL A 293 -0.52 5.31 5.63
CA VAL A 293 -1.71 6.06 5.23
C VAL A 293 -1.25 7.30 4.49
N VAL A 294 -1.58 7.40 3.20
CA VAL A 294 -1.22 8.54 2.34
C VAL A 294 -2.43 9.46 2.25
N LEU A 295 -2.27 10.74 2.60
CA LEU A 295 -3.34 11.73 2.56
C LEU A 295 -3.24 12.61 1.32
N SER A 296 -4.37 12.96 0.71
CA SER A 296 -4.40 13.94 -0.36
C SER A 296 -4.02 15.32 0.18
N PRO A 297 -3.06 16.03 -0.46
CA PRO A 297 -2.63 17.36 -0.02
C PRO A 297 -3.78 18.37 0.03
N ALA A 298 -4.65 18.35 -0.98
CA ALA A 298 -5.78 19.27 -1.08
C ALA A 298 -7.01 18.75 -0.31
N GLY A 299 -7.35 17.46 -0.48
CA GLY A 299 -8.55 16.88 0.10
C GLY A 299 -8.54 16.90 1.63
N SER A 300 -7.40 16.59 2.25
CA SER A 300 -7.31 16.48 3.70
C SER A 300 -7.39 17.82 4.43
N ARG A 301 -6.90 18.91 3.82
CA ARG A 301 -6.92 20.26 4.40
C ARG A 301 -8.33 20.80 4.56
N ALA A 302 -9.23 20.47 3.65
CA ALA A 302 -10.63 20.91 3.64
C ALA A 302 -11.51 20.22 4.70
N LEU A 303 -11.04 19.11 5.28
CA LEU A 303 -11.82 18.37 6.28
C LEU A 303 -11.98 19.18 7.57
N SER A 304 -13.13 19.01 8.22
CA SER A 304 -13.29 19.39 9.63
C SER A 304 -12.45 18.47 10.54
N VAL A 305 -12.35 18.78 11.84
CA VAL A 305 -11.67 17.90 12.81
C VAL A 305 -12.40 16.54 12.92
N SER A 306 -13.73 16.54 12.98
CA SER A 306 -14.51 15.30 13.07
C SER A 306 -14.39 14.47 11.79
N SER A 307 -14.46 15.09 10.62
CA SER A 307 -14.30 14.39 9.34
C SER A 307 -12.88 13.80 9.19
N LEU A 308 -11.84 14.53 9.60
CA LEU A 308 -10.46 14.02 9.59
C LEU A 308 -10.31 12.80 10.51
N ARG A 309 -10.91 12.84 11.70
CA ARG A 309 -10.89 11.71 12.64
C ARG A 309 -11.57 10.47 12.05
N VAL A 310 -12.73 10.63 11.42
CA VAL A 310 -13.45 9.53 10.76
C VAL A 310 -12.57 8.91 9.68
N VAL A 311 -11.98 9.74 8.80
CA VAL A 311 -11.07 9.27 7.73
C VAL A 311 -9.86 8.55 8.32
N LEU A 312 -9.16 9.12 9.31
CA LEU A 312 -7.99 8.47 9.88
C LEU A 312 -8.31 7.11 10.52
N ARG A 313 -9.42 7.01 11.27
CA ARG A 313 -9.85 5.73 11.83
C ARG A 313 -10.23 4.72 10.75
N HIS A 314 -10.89 5.16 9.68
CA HIS A 314 -11.18 4.31 8.53
C HIS A 314 -9.87 3.75 7.93
N GLU A 315 -8.91 4.60 7.57
CA GLU A 315 -7.65 4.14 6.95
C GLU A 315 -6.81 3.27 7.87
N ILE A 316 -6.74 3.62 9.15
CA ILE A 316 -6.00 2.84 10.15
C ILE A 316 -6.67 1.49 10.36
N THR A 317 -7.99 1.37 10.17
CA THR A 317 -8.67 0.07 10.18
C THR A 317 -8.15 -0.84 9.07
N HIS A 318 -7.93 -0.30 7.86
CA HIS A 318 -7.32 -1.09 6.77
C HIS A 318 -5.88 -1.50 7.07
N VAL A 319 -5.10 -0.65 7.75
CA VAL A 319 -3.75 -1.03 8.23
C VAL A 319 -3.81 -2.15 9.27
N ALA A 320 -4.73 -2.05 10.24
CA ALA A 320 -4.89 -3.03 11.29
C ALA A 320 -5.39 -4.38 10.76
N ALA A 321 -6.31 -4.35 9.79
CA ALA A 321 -6.94 -5.51 9.19
C ALA A 321 -6.12 -6.16 8.07
N ARG A 322 -5.08 -5.50 7.55
CA ARG A 322 -4.42 -5.86 6.28
C ARG A 322 -4.05 -7.34 6.15
N VAL A 323 -3.49 -7.94 7.20
CA VAL A 323 -3.02 -9.34 7.18
C VAL A 323 -4.17 -10.35 7.20
N ALA A 324 -5.38 -9.91 7.59
CA ALA A 324 -6.60 -10.71 7.59
C ALA A 324 -7.45 -10.50 6.33
N THR A 325 -6.99 -9.70 5.37
CA THR A 325 -7.75 -9.34 4.17
C THR A 325 -7.06 -9.87 2.92
N VAL A 326 -7.77 -10.74 2.19
CA VAL A 326 -7.34 -11.37 0.94
C VAL A 326 -8.07 -10.72 -0.23
N ASP A 327 -7.39 -10.61 -1.37
CA ASP A 327 -7.97 -10.09 -2.61
C ASP A 327 -9.24 -10.86 -3.02
N GLY A 328 -10.23 -10.13 -3.51
CA GLY A 328 -11.54 -10.70 -3.90
C GLY A 328 -12.55 -10.82 -2.76
N SER A 329 -12.20 -10.39 -1.55
CA SER A 329 -13.15 -10.27 -0.44
C SER A 329 -14.25 -9.23 -0.73
N PRO A 330 -15.49 -9.40 -0.25
CA PRO A 330 -16.60 -8.50 -0.58
C PRO A 330 -16.37 -7.06 -0.11
N MET A 331 -16.40 -6.09 -1.03
CA MET A 331 -16.08 -4.68 -0.74
C MET A 331 -17.05 -4.05 0.26
N TRP A 332 -18.34 -4.45 0.23
CA TRP A 332 -19.33 -3.94 1.18
C TRP A 332 -18.95 -4.23 2.64
N LEU A 333 -18.23 -5.33 2.91
CA LEU A 333 -17.78 -5.67 4.24
C LEU A 333 -16.48 -4.92 4.58
N LEU A 334 -15.54 -4.88 3.63
CA LEU A 334 -14.24 -4.22 3.83
C LEU A 334 -14.43 -2.73 4.14
N GLU A 335 -15.13 -2.02 3.26
CA GLU A 335 -15.37 -0.59 3.39
C GLU A 335 -16.39 -0.28 4.49
N GLY A 336 -17.43 -1.11 4.61
CA GLY A 336 -18.45 -0.93 5.64
C GLY A 336 -17.92 -1.06 7.06
N PHE A 337 -17.01 -2.01 7.30
CA PHE A 337 -16.35 -2.18 8.60
C PHE A 337 -15.42 -1.02 8.91
N ALA A 338 -14.62 -0.59 7.95
CA ALA A 338 -13.74 0.57 8.12
C ALA A 338 -14.54 1.86 8.40
N ASP A 339 -15.66 2.07 7.70
CA ASP A 339 -16.59 3.17 8.00
C ASP A 339 -17.24 3.03 9.37
N TYR A 340 -17.64 1.83 9.78
CA TYR A 340 -18.19 1.60 11.12
C TYR A 340 -17.21 2.07 12.20
N VAL A 341 -15.94 1.65 12.11
CA VAL A 341 -14.88 2.08 13.04
C VAL A 341 -14.62 3.58 12.93
N GLY A 342 -14.64 4.12 11.70
CA GLY A 342 -14.52 5.56 11.43
C GLY A 342 -15.56 6.39 12.18
N TYR A 343 -16.83 6.02 12.04
CA TYR A 343 -17.97 6.73 12.62
C TYR A 343 -18.24 6.39 14.10
N ARG A 344 -17.60 5.35 14.66
CA ARG A 344 -17.79 4.95 16.06
C ARG A 344 -17.52 6.12 17.01
N ASP A 345 -18.46 6.37 17.92
CA ASP A 345 -18.43 7.45 18.91
C ASP A 345 -18.29 8.87 18.32
N SER A 346 -18.57 9.06 17.03
CA SER A 346 -18.51 10.38 16.38
C SER A 346 -19.74 11.26 16.68
N GLY A 347 -20.81 10.67 17.21
CA GLY A 347 -22.12 11.32 17.33
C GLY A 347 -22.91 11.43 16.02
N ILE A 348 -22.37 10.93 14.90
CA ILE A 348 -23.03 10.98 13.59
C ILE A 348 -24.06 9.85 13.48
N GLY A 349 -25.34 10.26 13.42
CA GLY A 349 -26.46 9.34 13.20
C GLY A 349 -26.57 8.86 11.76
N LEU A 350 -27.34 7.79 11.52
CA LEU A 350 -27.55 7.24 10.17
C LEU A 350 -28.05 8.28 9.17
N VAL A 351 -29.00 9.15 9.55
CA VAL A 351 -29.53 10.18 8.64
C VAL A 351 -28.45 11.15 8.19
N GLN A 352 -27.51 11.48 9.08
CA GLN A 352 -26.43 12.42 8.80
C GLN A 352 -25.30 11.75 8.00
N GLY A 353 -24.90 10.53 8.36
CA GLY A 353 -23.80 9.82 7.69
C GLY A 353 -24.21 9.12 6.38
N ALA A 354 -25.51 8.85 6.19
CA ALA A 354 -26.05 8.16 5.02
C ALA A 354 -27.21 8.94 4.35
N PRO A 355 -27.00 10.21 3.94
CA PRO A 355 -28.07 11.06 3.44
C PRO A 355 -28.68 10.58 2.11
N ASP A 356 -27.88 9.99 1.23
CA ASP A 356 -28.37 9.44 -0.05
C ASP A 356 -29.14 8.14 0.13
N LEU A 357 -28.69 7.29 1.05
CA LEU A 357 -29.46 6.11 1.44
C LEU A 357 -30.77 6.50 2.13
N ALA A 358 -30.75 7.48 3.04
CA ALA A 358 -31.95 7.98 3.70
C ALA A 358 -32.96 8.54 2.69
N ARG A 359 -32.48 9.29 1.69
CA ARG A 359 -33.30 9.78 0.57
C ARG A 359 -33.89 8.62 -0.24
N LYS A 360 -33.08 7.65 -0.66
CA LYS A 360 -33.53 6.46 -1.41
C LYS A 360 -34.60 5.69 -0.65
N VAL A 361 -34.40 5.46 0.65
CA VAL A 361 -35.34 4.71 1.50
C VAL A 361 -36.70 5.41 1.61
N ARG A 362 -36.71 6.75 1.73
CA ARG A 362 -37.94 7.54 1.78
C ARG A 362 -38.68 7.60 0.43
N GLU A 363 -37.93 7.71 -0.66
CA GLU A 363 -38.50 7.89 -2.01
C GLU A 363 -38.96 6.57 -2.65
N SER A 364 -38.23 5.47 -2.41
CA SER A 364 -38.40 4.22 -3.17
C SER A 364 -38.30 2.95 -2.32
N GLY A 365 -38.16 3.08 -1.00
CA GLY A 365 -37.93 1.96 -0.09
C GLY A 365 -36.46 1.52 -0.01
N PRO A 366 -36.14 0.59 0.90
CA PRO A 366 -34.77 0.16 1.13
C PRO A 366 -34.22 -0.68 -0.04
N PRO A 367 -32.88 -0.77 -0.19
CA PRO A 367 -32.24 -1.55 -1.25
C PRO A 367 -32.69 -3.01 -1.29
N THR A 368 -32.78 -3.59 -2.49
CA THR A 368 -33.23 -4.98 -2.73
C THR A 368 -32.08 -5.97 -2.87
N ALA A 369 -30.83 -5.52 -2.74
CA ALA A 369 -29.62 -6.32 -2.75
C ALA A 369 -28.58 -5.65 -1.85
N LEU A 370 -27.54 -6.41 -1.48
CA LEU A 370 -26.33 -5.84 -0.88
C LEU A 370 -25.52 -5.08 -1.95
N PRO A 371 -24.69 -4.09 -1.59
CA PRO A 371 -23.83 -3.42 -2.55
C PRO A 371 -22.88 -4.38 -3.26
N GLU A 372 -22.75 -4.22 -4.58
CA GLU A 372 -21.86 -5.01 -5.42
C GLU A 372 -20.49 -4.34 -5.53
N ASP A 373 -19.43 -5.15 -5.67
CA ASP A 373 -18.05 -4.63 -5.73
C ASP A 373 -17.81 -3.62 -6.87
N ARG A 374 -18.59 -3.68 -7.96
CA ARG A 374 -18.47 -2.71 -9.06
C ARG A 374 -18.92 -1.31 -8.67
N GLU A 375 -19.81 -1.18 -7.69
CA GLU A 375 -20.32 0.11 -7.21
C GLU A 375 -19.23 0.88 -6.45
N PHE A 376 -18.30 0.17 -5.79
CA PHE A 376 -17.12 0.74 -5.14
C PHE A 376 -16.02 1.19 -6.12
N ARG A 377 -16.16 0.85 -7.41
CA ARG A 377 -15.25 1.28 -8.49
C ARG A 377 -15.87 2.35 -9.39
N ALA A 378 -17.11 2.72 -9.12
CA ALA A 378 -17.82 3.73 -9.90
C ALA A 378 -17.18 5.11 -9.69
N ARG A 379 -17.25 5.95 -10.73
CA ARG A 379 -16.77 7.35 -10.69
C ARG A 379 -17.91 8.36 -10.63
N ASP A 380 -19.09 7.93 -10.17
CA ASP A 380 -20.31 8.72 -10.07
C ASP A 380 -20.94 8.59 -8.67
N ARG A 381 -22.18 9.09 -8.51
CA ARG A 381 -22.88 9.11 -7.22
C ARG A 381 -23.22 7.73 -6.65
N SER A 382 -23.13 6.66 -7.43
CA SER A 382 -23.33 5.30 -6.94
C SER A 382 -22.24 4.88 -5.95
N LEU A 383 -21.03 5.45 -6.05
CA LEU A 383 -19.94 5.23 -5.11
C LEU A 383 -20.34 5.66 -3.69
N ASP A 384 -20.75 6.92 -3.52
CA ASP A 384 -21.16 7.47 -2.22
C ASP A 384 -22.31 6.64 -1.61
N LEU A 385 -23.27 6.23 -2.44
CA LEU A 385 -24.39 5.42 -2.01
C LEU A 385 -23.96 3.98 -1.60
N ALA A 386 -22.98 3.38 -2.27
CA ALA A 386 -22.45 2.07 -1.91
C ALA A 386 -21.75 2.09 -0.54
N TYR A 387 -20.92 3.10 -0.27
CA TYR A 387 -20.31 3.34 1.04
C TYR A 387 -21.36 3.54 2.14
N GLN A 388 -22.36 4.40 1.89
CA GLN A 388 -23.45 4.63 2.84
C GLN A 388 -24.26 3.36 3.16
N GLN A 389 -24.49 2.51 2.15
CA GLN A 389 -25.12 1.20 2.34
C GLN A 389 -24.25 0.27 3.17
N ALA A 390 -22.98 0.11 2.80
CA ALA A 390 -22.00 -0.74 3.50
C ALA A 390 -21.81 -0.34 4.97
N TRP A 391 -21.67 0.95 5.25
CA TRP A 391 -21.61 1.48 6.60
C TRP A 391 -22.89 1.17 7.39
N SER A 392 -24.07 1.43 6.80
CA SER A 392 -25.34 1.18 7.48
C SER A 392 -25.58 -0.31 7.78
N LEU A 393 -25.07 -1.21 6.93
CA LEU A 393 -25.13 -2.64 7.13
C LEU A 393 -24.21 -3.08 8.27
N SER A 394 -22.98 -2.58 8.31
CA SER A 394 -22.04 -2.85 9.40
C SER A 394 -22.56 -2.32 10.74
N ARG A 395 -23.14 -1.11 10.73
CA ARG A 395 -23.82 -0.54 11.89
C ARG A 395 -25.02 -1.38 12.33
N PHE A 396 -25.85 -1.87 11.41
CA PHE A 396 -26.95 -2.78 11.72
C PHE A 396 -26.46 -4.05 12.44
N ILE A 397 -25.40 -4.67 11.92
CA ILE A 397 -24.81 -5.89 12.52
C ILE A 397 -24.30 -5.59 13.93
N ALA A 398 -23.57 -4.48 14.11
CA ALA A 398 -23.07 -4.08 15.43
C ALA A 398 -24.22 -3.77 16.41
N ASP A 399 -25.24 -3.03 15.98
CA ASP A 399 -26.40 -2.66 16.81
C ASP A 399 -27.22 -3.88 17.25
N ARG A 400 -27.34 -4.90 16.38
CA ARG A 400 -28.19 -6.08 16.63
C ARG A 400 -27.46 -7.26 17.24
N LEU A 401 -26.21 -7.49 16.82
CA LEU A 401 -25.44 -8.68 17.18
C LEU A 401 -24.19 -8.34 18.02
N GLY A 402 -23.87 -7.05 18.19
CA GLY A 402 -22.71 -6.56 18.92
C GLY A 402 -21.47 -6.40 18.04
N GLU A 403 -20.64 -5.44 18.42
CA GLU A 403 -19.34 -5.14 17.78
C GLU A 403 -18.44 -6.39 17.65
N PRO A 404 -18.29 -7.28 18.67
CA PRO A 404 -17.47 -8.49 18.53
C PRO A 404 -17.92 -9.42 17.40
N ARG A 405 -19.23 -9.49 17.13
CA ARG A 405 -19.77 -10.33 16.05
C ARG A 405 -19.47 -9.73 14.67
N LEU A 406 -19.48 -8.41 14.55
CA LEU A 406 -19.05 -7.71 13.33
C LEU A 406 -17.56 -7.97 13.05
N VAL A 407 -16.70 -7.95 14.07
CA VAL A 407 -15.27 -8.27 13.91
C VAL A 407 -15.06 -9.73 13.49
N ALA A 408 -15.79 -10.68 14.09
CA ALA A 408 -15.74 -12.08 13.71
C ALA A 408 -16.16 -12.27 12.24
N LEU A 409 -17.26 -11.62 11.84
CA LEU A 409 -17.72 -11.62 10.46
C LEU A 409 -16.67 -11.08 9.49
N TYR A 410 -16.02 -9.96 9.83
CA TYR A 410 -14.94 -9.41 9.03
C TYR A 410 -13.84 -10.44 8.80
N ARG A 411 -13.33 -11.05 9.88
CA ARG A 411 -12.24 -12.04 9.79
C ARG A 411 -12.62 -13.25 8.95
N ASP A 412 -13.83 -13.76 9.09
CA ASP A 412 -14.30 -14.95 8.38
C ASP A 412 -14.44 -14.71 6.87
N LEU A 413 -14.96 -13.55 6.46
CA LEU A 413 -15.18 -13.24 5.05
C LEU A 413 -13.95 -12.63 4.38
N ALA A 414 -13.23 -11.72 5.06
CA ALA A 414 -12.06 -11.05 4.50
C ALA A 414 -10.86 -12.00 4.33
N GLY A 415 -10.78 -13.07 5.14
CA GLY A 415 -9.73 -14.07 5.02
C GLY A 415 -9.98 -15.12 3.93
N ALA A 416 -11.17 -15.17 3.34
CA ALA A 416 -11.58 -16.26 2.46
C ALA A 416 -11.29 -16.02 0.98
N GLY A 417 -11.02 -14.78 0.57
CA GLY A 417 -10.74 -14.41 -0.82
C GLY A 417 -12.00 -14.40 -1.70
N PRO A 418 -11.91 -14.72 -3.01
CA PRO A 418 -13.06 -14.76 -3.90
C PRO A 418 -14.05 -15.86 -3.47
N LEU A 419 -15.29 -15.47 -3.18
CA LEU A 419 -16.32 -16.38 -2.68
C LEU A 419 -17.43 -16.57 -3.71
N SER A 420 -17.95 -17.79 -3.83
CA SER A 420 -19.23 -17.98 -4.49
C SER A 420 -20.37 -17.43 -3.62
N ALA A 421 -21.55 -17.33 -4.25
CA ALA A 421 -22.79 -17.00 -3.57
C ALA A 421 -23.10 -17.97 -2.41
N ALA A 422 -22.88 -19.27 -2.62
CA ALA A 422 -23.13 -20.30 -1.62
C ALA A 422 -22.12 -20.25 -0.47
N ASP A 423 -20.83 -20.07 -0.79
CA ASP A 423 -19.77 -19.96 0.23
C ASP A 423 -20.00 -18.74 1.13
N THR A 424 -20.42 -17.62 0.53
CA THR A 424 -20.83 -16.43 1.28
C THR A 424 -21.97 -16.75 2.23
N ASP A 425 -23.04 -17.42 1.78
CA ASP A 425 -24.17 -17.77 2.65
C ASP A 425 -23.76 -18.67 3.81
N ASP A 426 -22.87 -19.64 3.57
CA ASP A 426 -22.38 -20.54 4.61
C ASP A 426 -21.48 -19.82 5.63
N LEU A 427 -20.61 -18.92 5.17
CA LEU A 427 -19.80 -18.08 6.05
C LEU A 427 -20.67 -17.16 6.89
N LEU A 428 -21.67 -16.49 6.29
CA LEU A 428 -22.61 -15.65 7.05
C LEU A 428 -23.38 -16.48 8.10
N ARG A 429 -23.82 -17.70 7.76
CA ARG A 429 -24.54 -18.56 8.73
C ARG A 429 -23.66 -18.91 9.92
N ARG A 430 -22.40 -19.26 9.69
CA ARG A 430 -21.44 -19.54 10.76
C ARG A 430 -21.14 -18.29 11.60
N ALA A 431 -20.87 -17.18 10.93
CA ALA A 431 -20.36 -15.96 11.55
C ALA A 431 -21.46 -15.15 12.27
N ILE A 432 -22.68 -15.09 11.75
CA ILE A 432 -23.77 -14.24 12.27
C ILE A 432 -25.12 -14.95 12.36
N GLY A 433 -25.24 -16.22 11.97
CA GLY A 433 -26.50 -16.97 12.03
C GLY A 433 -27.52 -16.59 10.96
N MET A 434 -27.10 -15.87 9.91
CA MET A 434 -27.96 -15.40 8.82
C MET A 434 -27.33 -15.80 7.49
N ASP A 435 -28.12 -16.06 6.46
CA ASP A 435 -27.62 -16.02 5.08
C ASP A 435 -27.87 -14.64 4.46
N ARG A 436 -27.46 -14.40 3.21
CA ARG A 436 -27.63 -13.10 2.56
C ARG A 436 -29.10 -12.67 2.48
N ALA A 437 -30.01 -13.62 2.28
CA ALA A 437 -31.43 -13.32 2.15
C ALA A 437 -32.03 -12.85 3.49
N VAL A 438 -31.68 -13.53 4.60
CA VAL A 438 -32.06 -13.11 5.95
C VAL A 438 -31.41 -11.77 6.30
N LEU A 439 -30.10 -11.63 6.06
CA LEU A 439 -29.34 -10.41 6.31
C LEU A 439 -29.97 -9.19 5.63
N LEU A 440 -30.28 -9.31 4.34
CA LEU A 440 -30.93 -8.26 3.56
C LEU A 440 -32.30 -7.87 4.16
N ARG A 441 -33.15 -8.84 4.50
CA ARG A 441 -34.49 -8.57 5.06
C ARG A 441 -34.39 -7.84 6.40
N GLU A 442 -33.53 -8.29 7.30
CA GLU A 442 -33.35 -7.67 8.62
C GLU A 442 -32.76 -6.26 8.51
N TRP A 443 -31.78 -6.07 7.62
CA TRP A 443 -31.24 -4.74 7.33
C TRP A 443 -32.30 -3.80 6.75
N GLN A 444 -33.14 -4.26 5.82
CA GLN A 444 -34.26 -3.47 5.29
C GLN A 444 -35.25 -3.04 6.38
N ILE A 445 -35.52 -3.89 7.37
CA ILE A 445 -36.37 -3.55 8.53
C ILE A 445 -35.69 -2.45 9.36
N TYR A 446 -34.40 -2.62 9.64
CA TYR A 446 -33.59 -1.65 10.37
C TYR A 446 -33.56 -0.28 9.67
N LEU A 447 -33.34 -0.23 8.35
CA LEU A 447 -33.35 1.02 7.58
C LEU A 447 -34.71 1.73 7.63
N ARG A 448 -35.81 0.98 7.51
CA ARG A 448 -37.15 1.57 7.62
C ARG A 448 -37.41 2.15 9.00
N ALA A 449 -36.87 1.55 10.07
CA ALA A 449 -37.00 2.11 11.40
C ALA A 449 -36.13 3.36 11.58
N ALA A 450 -34.92 3.37 11.03
CA ALA A 450 -33.94 4.44 11.21
C ALA A 450 -34.20 5.70 10.37
N PHE A 451 -34.89 5.57 9.22
CA PHE A 451 -35.11 6.66 8.26
C PHE A 451 -36.57 7.09 8.12
N ARG A 452 -37.45 6.62 9.02
CA ARG A 452 -38.83 7.07 9.10
C ARG A 452 -38.96 8.55 9.44
#